data_AF-A0A970ZJ90-F1
#
_entry.id   AF-A0A970ZJ90-F1
#
_cell.length_a   1.000
_cell.length_b   1.000
_cell.length_c   1.000
_cell.angle_alpha   90.00
_cell.angle_beta   90.00
_cell.angle_gamma   90.00
#
_symmetry.space_group_name_H-M   'P 1'
#
loop_
_entity.id
_entity.type
_entity.pdbx_description
1 polymer ?
#
loop_
_entity_poly.entity_id
_entity_poly.type
_entity_poly.pdbx_seq_one_letter_code
_entity_poly.pdbx_strand_id
1 'polypeptide(L)'
;DSKYYQKLNPSKFAVFGHSCGGLQALEVSPDPRVTTTLVMDSGVVTPGAMSKTPMPGGAKQKPPMGGAMAVGKDILQKLHAPVIYINGGEKDIAYANGMDDFARIDKVPVAMANLDVGHGGTYSQTNGGEFGRVAVAWLQWRLKGDETAGKMFVGPSCGLCKDTDWKFEKKKID
;
A
#
# COMPACT_ATOMS: atom_id res chain seq x y z
N ASP A 1 13.30 31.68 5.84
CA ASP A 1 12.63 31.20 4.62
C ASP A 1 12.90 29.73 4.34
N SER A 2 11.88 28.99 3.90
CA SER A 2 12.01 27.56 3.56
C SER A 2 12.62 27.38 2.17
N LYS A 3 13.60 26.48 2.02
CA LYS A 3 14.18 26.09 0.71
C LYS A 3 13.16 25.55 -0.30
N TYR A 4 11.97 25.17 0.17
CA TYR A 4 10.88 24.60 -0.61
C TYR A 4 9.71 25.58 -0.86
N TYR A 5 9.83 26.85 -0.42
CA TYR A 5 8.79 27.85 -0.64
C TYR A 5 8.44 27.97 -2.13
N GLN A 6 7.15 27.82 -2.47
CA GLN A 6 6.62 27.81 -3.84
C GLN A 6 7.22 26.76 -4.81
N LYS A 7 7.91 25.73 -4.29
CA LYS A 7 8.46 24.63 -5.12
C LYS A 7 7.66 23.34 -5.04
N LEU A 8 6.67 23.26 -4.16
CA LEU A 8 5.82 22.09 -3.98
C LEU A 8 4.46 22.33 -4.63
N ASN A 9 3.94 21.32 -5.32
CA ASN A 9 2.57 21.34 -5.81
C ASN A 9 1.66 20.57 -4.85
N PRO A 10 0.86 21.25 -4.01
CA PRO A 10 0.01 20.59 -3.02
C PRO A 10 -1.15 19.79 -3.63
N SER A 11 -1.44 19.94 -4.93
CA SER A 11 -2.41 19.10 -5.63
C SER A 11 -1.87 17.72 -6.03
N LYS A 12 -0.56 17.49 -5.85
CA LYS A 12 0.14 16.25 -6.19
C LYS A 12 0.81 15.68 -4.96
N PHE A 13 0.00 15.10 -4.07
CA PHE A 13 0.44 14.64 -2.76
C PHE A 13 0.15 13.16 -2.57
N ALA A 14 1.19 12.37 -2.31
CA ALA A 14 1.05 10.94 -2.01
C ALA A 14 1.50 10.67 -0.58
N VAL A 15 0.84 9.72 0.06
CA VAL A 15 1.25 9.16 1.36
C VAL A 15 1.55 7.68 1.18
N PHE A 16 2.61 7.21 1.81
CA PHE A 16 3.04 5.82 1.69
C PHE A 16 3.85 5.39 2.90
N GLY A 17 3.89 4.09 3.14
CA GLY A 17 4.71 3.54 4.21
C GLY A 17 4.77 2.03 4.20
N HIS A 18 5.84 1.53 4.81
CA HIS A 18 6.12 0.12 5.03
C HIS A 18 5.57 -0.33 6.39
N SER A 19 4.97 -1.52 6.46
CA SER A 19 4.52 -2.13 7.72
C SER A 19 3.59 -1.19 8.51
N CYS A 20 3.92 -0.81 9.75
CA CYS A 20 3.13 0.15 10.53
C CYS A 20 2.98 1.52 9.84
N GLY A 21 3.95 1.92 9.02
CA GLY A 21 3.87 3.13 8.20
C GLY A 21 2.76 3.06 7.15
N GLY A 22 2.43 1.85 6.66
CA GLY A 22 1.29 1.65 5.76
C GLY A 22 -0.05 1.91 6.44
N LEU A 23 -0.18 1.57 7.73
CA LEU A 23 -1.35 1.89 8.54
C LEU A 23 -1.47 3.40 8.79
N GLN A 24 -0.35 4.07 9.07
CA GLN A 24 -0.31 5.52 9.23
C GLN A 24 -0.65 6.24 7.91
N ALA A 25 -0.19 5.69 6.78
CA ALA A 25 -0.57 6.21 5.47
C ALA A 25 -2.08 6.13 5.28
N LEU A 26 -2.70 4.98 5.55
CA LEU A 26 -4.15 4.79 5.50
C LEU A 26 -4.91 5.71 6.48
N GLU A 27 -4.39 5.94 7.68
CA GLU A 27 -4.99 6.82 8.68
C GLU A 27 -5.16 8.25 8.16
N VAL A 28 -4.18 8.75 7.39
CA VAL A 28 -4.19 10.12 6.84
C VAL A 28 -4.79 10.21 5.44
N SER A 29 -4.96 9.09 4.73
CA SER A 29 -5.55 9.04 3.38
C SER A 29 -6.92 9.70 3.21
N PRO A 30 -7.81 9.78 4.22
CA PRO A 30 -9.07 10.52 4.09
C PRO A 30 -8.89 12.04 3.93
N ASP A 31 -7.71 12.60 4.20
CA ASP A 31 -7.46 14.02 3.95
C ASP A 31 -7.63 14.33 2.44
N PRO A 32 -8.48 15.30 2.07
CA PRO A 32 -8.83 15.57 0.67
C PRO A 32 -7.65 15.99 -0.21
N ARG A 33 -6.50 16.35 0.39
CA ARG A 33 -5.29 16.71 -0.36
C ARG A 33 -4.53 15.47 -0.87
N VAL A 34 -4.76 14.29 -0.29
CA VAL A 34 -4.09 13.06 -0.70
C VAL A 34 -4.59 12.62 -2.08
N THR A 35 -3.70 12.62 -3.06
CA THR A 35 -3.98 12.22 -4.44
C THR A 35 -3.85 10.72 -4.68
N THR A 36 -3.05 10.03 -3.86
CA THR A 36 -2.92 8.57 -3.90
C THR A 36 -2.26 8.04 -2.63
N THR A 37 -2.49 6.78 -2.31
CA THR A 37 -1.86 6.07 -1.18
C THR A 37 -1.14 4.81 -1.65
N LEU A 38 0.06 4.56 -1.14
CA LEU A 38 0.77 3.29 -1.34
C LEU A 38 0.93 2.59 0.02
N VAL A 39 0.39 1.39 0.13
CA VAL A 39 0.47 0.56 1.34
C VAL A 39 1.47 -0.55 1.04
N MET A 40 2.58 -0.61 1.77
CA MET A 40 3.68 -1.53 1.44
C MET A 40 3.93 -2.53 2.57
N ASP A 41 3.91 -3.82 2.25
CA ASP A 41 3.94 -4.95 3.21
C ASP A 41 3.04 -4.70 4.43
N SER A 42 1.81 -4.29 4.18
CA SER A 42 0.91 -3.79 5.21
C SER A 42 -0.56 -4.04 4.87
N GLY A 43 -1.41 -3.70 5.84
CA GLY A 43 -2.86 -3.76 5.74
C GLY A 43 -3.48 -3.65 7.12
N VAL A 44 -4.71 -3.15 7.19
CA VAL A 44 -5.39 -2.90 8.46
C VAL A 44 -5.57 -4.21 9.23
N VAL A 45 -5.16 -4.20 10.50
CA VAL A 45 -5.28 -5.36 11.37
C VAL A 45 -6.68 -5.41 11.96
N THR A 46 -7.37 -6.53 11.84
CA THR A 46 -8.64 -6.71 12.54
C THR A 46 -8.35 -6.85 14.04
N PRO A 47 -9.03 -6.11 14.94
CA PRO A 47 -8.92 -6.34 16.38
C PRO A 47 -9.13 -7.82 16.71
N GLY A 48 -8.13 -8.44 17.36
CA GLY A 48 -8.14 -9.88 17.66
C GLY A 48 -7.47 -10.80 16.62
N ALA A 49 -7.08 -10.30 15.44
CA ALA A 49 -6.26 -11.07 14.48
C ALA A 49 -4.85 -11.32 15.04
N MET A 50 -4.24 -10.32 15.67
CA MET A 50 -3.00 -10.50 16.45
C MET A 50 -3.21 -11.37 17.71
N SER A 51 -4.47 -11.63 18.10
CA SER A 51 -4.78 -12.54 19.20
C SER A 51 -4.67 -14.02 18.84
N LYS A 52 -4.67 -14.35 17.54
CA LYS A 52 -4.66 -15.73 17.05
C LYS A 52 -3.29 -16.25 16.63
N THR A 53 -2.30 -15.37 16.47
CA THR A 53 -0.92 -15.77 16.13
C THR A 53 -0.12 -15.95 17.43
N PRO A 54 0.40 -17.15 17.72
CA PRO A 54 1.26 -17.35 18.89
C PRO A 54 2.54 -16.52 18.70
N MET A 55 2.82 -15.64 19.66
CA MET A 55 4.13 -14.97 19.70
C MET A 55 5.21 -16.01 20.08
N PRO A 56 6.38 -16.01 19.44
CA PRO A 56 7.51 -16.85 19.86
C PRO A 56 7.81 -16.60 21.34
N GLY A 57 7.89 -17.67 22.14
CA GLY A 57 8.24 -17.59 23.56
C GLY A 57 7.08 -17.38 24.55
N GLY A 58 5.82 -17.57 24.14
CA GLY A 58 4.69 -17.60 25.08
C GLY A 58 4.35 -16.26 25.74
N ALA A 59 4.81 -15.15 25.15
CA ALA A 59 4.45 -13.81 25.59
C ALA A 59 2.94 -13.58 25.42
N LYS A 60 2.26 -13.17 26.51
CA LYS A 60 0.85 -12.77 26.48
C LYS A 60 0.67 -11.63 25.47
N GLN A 61 -0.43 -11.64 24.69
CA GLN A 61 -0.76 -10.50 23.83
C GLN A 61 -0.79 -9.22 24.65
N LYS A 62 0.00 -8.25 24.23
CA LYS A 62 -0.16 -6.87 24.71
C LYS A 62 -1.53 -6.37 24.26
N PRO A 63 -2.19 -5.48 25.04
CA PRO A 63 -3.39 -4.78 24.59
C PRO A 63 -3.15 -4.13 23.21
N PRO A 64 -4.21 -3.82 22.44
CA PRO A 64 -4.04 -3.20 21.13
C PRO A 64 -3.04 -2.06 21.24
N MET A 65 -1.93 -2.18 20.51
CA MET A 65 -0.89 -1.15 20.53
C MET A 65 -1.57 0.14 20.07
N GLY A 66 -1.46 1.21 20.87
CA GLY A 66 -1.95 2.52 20.47
C GLY A 66 -1.25 3.05 19.22
N GLY A 67 -1.74 4.15 18.66
CA GLY A 67 -1.19 4.73 17.43
C GLY A 67 -1.65 3.96 16.18
N ALA A 68 -0.77 3.81 15.18
CA ALA A 68 -1.08 3.22 13.88
C ALA A 68 -1.80 1.86 13.93
N MET A 69 -1.55 1.06 14.98
CA MET A 69 -2.17 -0.25 15.18
C MET A 69 -3.62 -0.18 15.69
N ALA A 70 -4.12 1.02 16.00
CA ALA A 70 -5.52 1.29 16.33
C ALA A 70 -6.38 1.65 15.10
N VAL A 71 -5.78 1.78 13.91
CA VAL A 71 -6.51 2.02 12.67
C VAL A 71 -7.47 0.85 12.42
N GLY A 72 -8.76 1.16 12.31
CA GLY A 72 -9.82 0.18 12.06
C GLY A 72 -10.17 0.07 10.58
N LYS A 73 -10.85 -1.03 10.20
CA LYS A 73 -11.27 -1.30 8.80
C LYS A 73 -12.25 -0.26 8.25
N ASP A 74 -12.88 0.54 9.12
CA ASP A 74 -13.75 1.65 8.72
C ASP A 74 -13.00 2.73 7.92
N ILE A 75 -11.66 2.83 8.08
CA ILE A 75 -10.84 3.77 7.32
C ILE A 75 -10.93 3.52 5.81
N LEU A 76 -11.09 2.26 5.39
CA LEU A 76 -11.12 1.86 3.98
C LEU A 76 -12.32 2.49 3.24
N GLN A 77 -13.43 2.73 3.95
CA GLN A 77 -14.63 3.35 3.37
C GLN A 77 -14.52 4.87 3.25
N LYS A 78 -13.52 5.46 3.92
CA LYS A 78 -13.23 6.90 3.92
C LYS A 78 -12.20 7.28 2.85
N LEU A 79 -11.59 6.31 2.18
CA LEU A 79 -10.69 6.55 1.06
C LEU A 79 -11.43 7.27 -0.09
N HIS A 80 -10.79 8.28 -0.66
CA HIS A 80 -11.35 9.09 -1.76
C HIS A 80 -10.46 9.12 -3.01
N ALA A 81 -9.23 8.61 -2.91
CA ALA A 81 -8.22 8.63 -3.96
C ALA A 81 -7.69 7.22 -4.28
N PRO A 82 -7.06 6.99 -5.46
CA PRO A 82 -6.51 5.70 -5.82
C PRO A 82 -5.50 5.14 -4.83
N VAL A 83 -5.55 3.83 -4.58
CA VAL A 83 -4.65 3.12 -3.65
C VAL A 83 -3.94 1.97 -4.36
N ILE A 84 -2.68 1.71 -4.00
CA ILE A 84 -1.99 0.47 -4.37
C ILE A 84 -1.41 -0.19 -3.13
N TYR A 85 -1.56 -1.52 -3.06
CA TYR A 85 -0.86 -2.38 -2.12
C TYR A 85 0.32 -3.04 -2.83
N ILE A 86 1.51 -2.98 -2.23
CA ILE A 86 2.74 -3.60 -2.74
C ILE A 86 3.29 -4.50 -1.62
N ASN A 87 3.03 -5.80 -1.71
CA ASN A 87 3.24 -6.73 -0.61
C ASN A 87 4.20 -7.87 -0.97
N GLY A 88 4.87 -8.40 0.05
CA GLY A 88 5.85 -9.49 -0.04
C GLY A 88 5.28 -10.89 -0.26
N GLY A 89 4.05 -10.99 -0.80
CA GLY A 89 3.41 -12.26 -1.10
C GLY A 89 3.01 -13.05 0.15
N GLU A 90 2.64 -14.32 -0.02
CA GLU A 90 2.00 -15.13 1.04
C GLU A 90 2.84 -15.33 2.31
N LYS A 91 4.16 -15.16 2.23
CA LYS A 91 5.09 -15.24 3.36
C LYS A 91 5.20 -13.93 4.16
N ASP A 92 4.69 -12.83 3.62
CA ASP A 92 4.58 -11.57 4.36
C ASP A 92 3.53 -11.70 5.47
N ILE A 93 3.92 -11.33 6.69
CA ILE A 93 3.05 -11.33 7.87
C ILE A 93 1.82 -10.43 7.70
N ALA A 94 1.90 -9.43 6.81
CA ALA A 94 0.82 -8.51 6.52
C ALA A 94 -0.03 -8.92 5.30
N TYR A 95 0.35 -9.99 4.58
CA TYR A 95 -0.32 -10.42 3.34
C TYR A 95 -1.83 -10.54 3.51
N ALA A 96 -2.28 -11.31 4.51
CA ALA A 96 -3.70 -11.52 4.75
C ALA A 96 -4.45 -10.21 5.08
N ASN A 97 -3.78 -9.26 5.74
CA ASN A 97 -4.39 -7.97 6.06
C ASN A 97 -4.57 -7.12 4.81
N GLY A 98 -3.54 -7.04 3.96
CA GLY A 98 -3.59 -6.29 2.70
C GLY A 98 -4.60 -6.89 1.71
N MET A 99 -4.66 -8.22 1.61
CA MET A 99 -5.65 -8.91 0.77
C MET A 99 -7.09 -8.66 1.26
N ASP A 100 -7.34 -8.68 2.58
CA ASP A 100 -8.65 -8.34 3.15
C ASP A 100 -8.99 -6.86 2.94
N ASP A 101 -8.02 -5.94 3.04
CA ASP A 101 -8.26 -4.53 2.70
C ASP A 101 -8.68 -4.39 1.24
N PHE A 102 -7.91 -4.96 0.31
CA PHE A 102 -8.21 -4.93 -1.12
C PHE A 102 -9.60 -5.48 -1.42
N ALA A 103 -9.98 -6.59 -0.79
CA ALA A 103 -11.31 -7.18 -0.93
C ALA A 103 -12.43 -6.21 -0.51
N ARG A 104 -12.21 -5.37 0.50
CA ARG A 104 -13.21 -4.42 1.06
C ARG A 104 -13.24 -3.05 0.36
N ILE A 105 -12.20 -2.68 -0.37
CA ILE A 105 -12.13 -1.42 -1.10
C ILE A 105 -12.85 -1.57 -2.43
N ASP A 106 -14.02 -0.92 -2.55
CA ASP A 106 -14.79 -0.87 -3.80
C ASP A 106 -15.16 0.56 -4.22
N LYS A 107 -14.85 1.57 -3.40
CA LYS A 107 -15.26 2.97 -3.62
C LYS A 107 -14.29 3.76 -4.51
N VAL A 108 -13.01 3.37 -4.51
CA VAL A 108 -11.93 4.03 -5.23
C VAL A 108 -11.17 3.03 -6.12
N PRO A 109 -10.43 3.50 -7.13
CA PRO A 109 -9.48 2.66 -7.86
C PRO A 109 -8.46 2.03 -6.91
N VAL A 110 -8.30 0.71 -6.96
CA VAL A 110 -7.35 0.00 -6.11
C VAL A 110 -6.60 -1.08 -6.88
N ALA A 111 -5.30 -1.21 -6.62
CA ALA A 111 -4.44 -2.25 -7.15
C ALA A 111 -3.76 -3.03 -6.02
N MET A 112 -3.51 -4.31 -6.25
CA MET A 112 -2.81 -5.22 -5.36
C MET A 112 -1.70 -5.91 -6.15
N ALA A 113 -0.45 -5.65 -5.77
CA ALA A 113 0.73 -6.22 -6.38
C ALA A 113 1.50 -7.04 -5.32
N ASN A 114 1.56 -8.34 -5.51
CA ASN A 114 2.29 -9.25 -4.62
C ASN A 114 3.50 -9.88 -5.32
N LEU A 115 4.64 -9.86 -4.65
CA LEU A 115 5.89 -10.51 -5.06
C LEU A 115 6.41 -11.35 -3.90
N ASP A 116 6.83 -12.60 -4.12
CA ASP A 116 7.22 -13.54 -3.05
C ASP A 116 8.60 -13.23 -2.43
N VAL A 117 8.69 -12.12 -1.69
CA VAL A 117 9.91 -11.62 -1.02
C VAL A 117 9.77 -11.46 0.50
N GLY A 118 8.59 -11.73 1.05
CA GLY A 118 8.29 -11.61 2.48
C GLY A 118 8.23 -10.17 2.99
N HIS A 119 8.02 -10.00 4.30
CA HIS A 119 7.75 -8.70 4.93
C HIS A 119 8.90 -7.67 4.80
N GLY A 120 10.12 -8.14 4.52
CA GLY A 120 11.28 -7.28 4.30
C GLY A 120 11.31 -6.62 2.92
N GLY A 121 10.40 -6.99 2.02
CA GLY A 121 10.31 -6.46 0.67
C GLY A 121 11.64 -6.54 -0.10
N THR A 122 11.81 -5.64 -1.06
CA THR A 122 13.07 -5.48 -1.82
C THR A 122 13.88 -4.25 -1.40
N TYR A 123 13.59 -3.66 -0.23
CA TYR A 123 14.12 -2.35 0.18
C TYR A 123 15.65 -2.28 0.32
N SER A 124 16.29 -3.40 0.65
CA SER A 124 17.76 -3.49 0.77
C SER A 124 18.49 -3.55 -0.58
N GLN A 125 17.76 -3.73 -1.67
CA GLN A 125 18.31 -3.78 -3.01
C GLN A 125 18.55 -2.35 -3.54
N THR A 126 19.42 -2.22 -4.55
CA THR A 126 19.66 -0.93 -5.22
C THR A 126 18.33 -0.31 -5.68
N ASN A 127 18.12 0.97 -5.34
CA ASN A 127 16.88 1.71 -5.62
C ASN A 127 15.60 1.05 -5.08
N GLY A 128 15.71 0.18 -4.07
CA GLY A 128 14.58 -0.55 -3.50
C GLY A 128 14.07 -1.70 -4.37
N GLY A 129 14.82 -2.11 -5.41
CA GLY A 129 14.49 -3.27 -6.25
C GLY A 129 13.13 -3.18 -6.96
N GLU A 130 12.48 -4.33 -7.09
CA GLU A 130 11.19 -4.45 -7.78
C GLU A 130 10.06 -3.66 -7.12
N PHE A 131 10.03 -3.53 -5.78
CA PHE A 131 9.10 -2.64 -5.10
C PHE A 131 9.33 -1.17 -5.48
N GLY A 132 10.60 -0.76 -5.56
CA GLY A 132 10.99 0.58 -6.01
C GLY A 132 10.49 0.86 -7.42
N ARG A 133 10.67 -0.10 -8.35
CA ARG A 133 10.18 0.00 -9.73
C ARG A 133 8.66 0.22 -9.79
N VAL A 134 7.89 -0.60 -9.08
CA VAL A 134 6.42 -0.52 -9.06
C VAL A 134 5.94 0.77 -8.37
N ALA A 135 6.50 1.10 -7.20
CA ALA A 135 6.14 2.31 -6.46
C ALA A 135 6.41 3.59 -7.26
N VAL A 136 7.58 3.67 -7.92
CA VAL A 136 7.94 4.83 -8.77
C VAL A 136 7.01 4.93 -9.97
N ALA A 137 6.73 3.83 -10.67
CA ALA A 137 5.79 3.85 -11.79
C ALA A 137 4.40 4.34 -11.37
N TRP A 138 3.89 3.87 -10.23
CA TRP A 138 2.61 4.33 -9.70
C TRP A 138 2.62 5.83 -9.38
N LEU A 139 3.67 6.33 -8.73
CA LEU A 139 3.81 7.75 -8.40
C LEU A 139 3.96 8.63 -9.65
N GLN A 140 4.72 8.20 -10.65
CA GLN A 140 4.85 8.91 -11.93
C GLN A 140 3.49 9.02 -12.62
N TRP A 141 2.73 7.92 -12.64
CA TRP A 141 1.40 7.92 -13.23
C TRP A 141 0.43 8.81 -12.46
N ARG A 142 0.24 8.59 -11.15
CA ARG A 142 -0.76 9.31 -10.34
C ARG A 142 -0.41 10.78 -10.10
N LEU A 143 0.86 11.09 -9.84
CA LEU A 143 1.26 12.46 -9.51
C LEU A 143 1.65 13.26 -10.75
N LYS A 144 2.21 12.65 -11.79
CA LYS A 144 2.69 13.39 -12.97
C LYS A 144 1.88 13.14 -14.25
N GLY A 145 0.91 12.23 -14.22
CA GLY A 145 0.13 11.90 -15.42
C GLY A 145 0.94 11.12 -16.47
N ASP A 146 1.98 10.40 -16.05
CA ASP A 146 2.80 9.61 -16.96
C ASP A 146 2.03 8.36 -17.44
N GLU A 147 1.42 8.48 -18.62
CA GLU A 147 0.69 7.40 -19.30
C GLU A 147 1.60 6.19 -19.64
N THR A 148 2.90 6.42 -19.85
CA THR A 148 3.84 5.32 -20.13
C THR A 148 4.06 4.50 -18.87
N ALA A 149 4.24 5.15 -17.71
CA ALA A 149 4.26 4.47 -16.43
C ALA A 149 2.91 3.79 -16.11
N GLY A 150 1.79 4.43 -16.47
CA GLY A 150 0.44 3.90 -16.30
C GLY A 150 0.21 2.54 -16.96
N LYS A 151 0.85 2.25 -18.11
CA LYS A 151 0.79 0.94 -18.81
C LYS A 151 1.23 -0.24 -17.94
N MET A 152 1.95 0.01 -16.84
CA MET A 152 2.25 -1.03 -15.86
C MET A 152 0.99 -1.60 -15.19
N PHE A 153 -0.08 -0.81 -15.06
CA PHE A 153 -1.28 -1.12 -14.27
C PHE A 153 -2.57 -1.21 -15.10
N VAL A 154 -2.67 -0.46 -16.20
CA VAL A 154 -3.93 -0.33 -16.98
C VAL A 154 -4.02 -1.28 -18.19
N GLY A 155 -5.25 -1.65 -18.53
CA GLY A 155 -5.60 -2.58 -19.59
C GLY A 155 -5.53 -4.06 -19.18
N PRO A 156 -6.17 -4.96 -19.96
CA PRO A 156 -6.16 -6.41 -19.70
C PRO A 156 -4.78 -7.05 -19.92
N SER A 157 -3.86 -6.32 -20.54
CA SER A 157 -2.51 -6.75 -20.91
C SER A 157 -1.45 -5.82 -20.32
N CYS A 158 -1.75 -5.25 -19.14
CA CYS A 158 -0.86 -4.34 -18.42
C CYS A 158 0.49 -5.00 -18.10
N GLY A 159 1.52 -4.20 -17.81
CA GLY A 159 2.86 -4.71 -17.50
C GLY A 159 2.85 -5.77 -16.40
N LEU A 160 2.27 -5.46 -15.24
CA LEU A 160 2.17 -6.42 -14.13
C LEU A 160 1.20 -7.57 -14.39
N CYS A 161 0.25 -7.42 -15.32
CA CYS A 161 -0.67 -8.47 -15.72
C CYS A 161 0.05 -9.60 -16.49
N LYS A 162 1.20 -9.30 -17.11
CA LYS A 162 1.99 -10.25 -17.91
C LYS A 162 3.25 -10.74 -17.19
N ASP A 163 3.60 -10.08 -16.10
CA ASP A 163 4.79 -10.37 -15.33
C ASP A 163 4.51 -11.56 -14.41
N THR A 164 5.10 -12.72 -14.70
CA THR A 164 4.81 -13.98 -13.98
C THR A 164 5.35 -14.00 -12.56
N ASP A 165 6.27 -13.09 -12.22
CA ASP A 165 6.81 -12.98 -10.86
C ASP A 165 5.82 -12.26 -9.93
N TRP A 166 4.90 -11.48 -10.51
CA TRP A 166 3.90 -10.71 -9.77
C TRP A 166 2.52 -11.36 -9.82
N LYS A 167 1.89 -11.52 -8.64
CA LYS A 167 0.44 -11.73 -8.57
C LYS A 167 -0.24 -10.36 -8.50
N PHE A 168 -0.83 -9.94 -9.62
CA PHE A 168 -1.44 -8.62 -9.77
C PHE A 168 -2.96 -8.69 -9.89
N GLU A 169 -3.65 -7.93 -9.06
CA GLU A 169 -5.10 -7.76 -9.06
C GLU A 169 -5.48 -6.27 -9.03
N LYS A 170 -6.63 -5.92 -9.60
CA LYS A 170 -7.10 -4.53 -9.66
C LYS A 170 -8.61 -4.40 -9.66
N LYS A 171 -9.11 -3.28 -9.15
CA LYS A 171 -10.51 -2.85 -9.22
C LYS A 171 -10.58 -1.38 -9.63
N LYS A 172 -11.44 -1.05 -10.59
CA LYS A 172 -11.73 0.33 -11.03
C LYS A 172 -10.49 1.13 -11.47
N ILE A 173 -9.47 0.44 -11.99
CA ILE A 173 -8.20 1.03 -12.46
C ILE A 173 -8.27 1.39 -13.95
N ASP A 174 -9.02 0.63 -14.73
CA ASP A 174 -9.22 0.82 -16.17
C ASP A 174 -10.29 1.88 -16.49
#